data_AF-C5KUE2-F1
#
_entry.id   AF-C5KUE2-F1
#
_cell.length_a   1.000
_cell.length_b   1.000
_cell.length_c   1.000
_cell.angle_alpha   90.00
_cell.angle_beta   90.00
_cell.angle_gamma   90.00
#
_symmetry.space_group_name_H-M   'P 1'
#
loop_
_entity.id
_entity.type
_entity.pdbx_description
1 polymer ?
#
loop_
_entity_poly.entity_id
_entity_poly.type
_entity_poly.pdbx_seq_one_letter_code
_entity_poly.pdbx_strand_id
1 'polypeptide(L)'
;MTNADVAKIINSEEVQAVCRPALAPARRVGQKKNALKNRQMMAKLNPGALHRAKLRAQAQQEGTQAHAQKVAAIRARAEQAKKSANVGKTFYKELTAAYQPSVESESEDEE
;
A
#
# COMPACT_ATOMS: atom_id res chain seq x y z
N MET A 1 52.91 -2.07 -37.65
CA MET A 1 52.09 -0.89 -37.94
C MET A 1 52.77 -0.10 -39.05
N THR A 2 52.08 0.11 -40.17
CA THR A 2 52.59 0.92 -41.29
C THR A 2 52.46 2.42 -41.07
N ASN A 3 51.47 2.84 -40.28
CA ASN A 3 51.32 4.21 -39.81
C ASN A 3 51.07 4.20 -38.30
N ALA A 4 51.78 5.04 -37.54
CA ALA A 4 51.73 5.08 -36.08
C ALA A 4 50.76 6.15 -35.55
N ASP A 5 50.26 7.04 -36.41
CA ASP A 5 49.33 8.09 -36.03
C ASP A 5 47.89 7.55 -35.93
N VAL A 6 47.54 7.10 -34.72
CA VAL A 6 46.22 6.54 -34.40
C VAL A 6 45.13 7.61 -34.47
N ALA A 7 45.43 8.87 -34.15
CA ALA A 7 44.43 9.94 -34.14
C ALA A 7 43.94 10.24 -35.56
N LYS A 8 44.84 10.23 -36.55
CA LYS A 8 44.47 10.38 -37.96
C LYS A 8 43.58 9.24 -38.45
N ILE A 9 43.86 8.00 -38.04
CA ILE A 9 43.06 6.83 -38.43
C ILE A 9 41.65 6.91 -37.79
N ILE A 10 41.56 7.20 -36.49
CA ILE A 10 40.26 7.29 -35.78
C ILE A 10 39.37 8.40 -36.34
N ASN A 11 39.96 9.53 -36.74
CA ASN A 11 39.21 10.68 -37.26
C ASN A 11 38.96 10.64 -38.78
N SER A 12 39.34 9.54 -39.45
CA SER A 12 39.04 9.35 -40.87
C SER A 12 37.53 9.14 -41.11
N GLU A 13 37.04 9.56 -42.28
CA GLU A 13 35.62 9.44 -42.63
C GLU A 13 35.14 7.99 -42.67
N GLU A 14 36.00 7.07 -43.12
CA GLU A 14 35.70 5.64 -43.20
C GLU A 14 35.41 5.06 -41.80
N VAL A 15 36.19 5.45 -40.80
CA VAL A 15 36.01 4.99 -39.41
C VAL A 15 34.83 5.71 -38.76
N GLN A 16 34.73 7.03 -38.92
CA GLN A 16 33.67 7.83 -38.30
C GLN A 16 32.28 7.53 -38.89
N ALA A 17 32.16 7.14 -40.16
CA ALA A 17 30.89 6.77 -40.79
C ALA A 17 30.28 5.48 -40.21
N VAL A 18 31.13 4.56 -39.71
CA VAL A 18 30.70 3.29 -39.11
C VAL A 18 30.51 3.43 -37.60
N CYS A 19 31.24 4.36 -36.96
CA CYS A 19 31.14 4.60 -35.52
C CYS A 19 29.75 5.08 -35.10
N ARG A 20 29.24 4.52 -34.01
CA ARG A 20 28.01 5.00 -33.36
C ARG A 20 28.28 6.31 -32.62
N PRO A 21 27.29 7.21 -32.49
CA PRO A 21 27.47 8.43 -31.71
C PRO A 21 27.81 8.10 -30.25
N ALA A 22 28.62 8.98 -29.65
CA ALA A 22 29.04 8.83 -28.27
C ALA A 22 27.82 8.82 -27.32
N LEU A 23 27.76 7.82 -26.44
CA LEU A 23 26.72 7.74 -25.42
C LEU A 23 27.00 8.75 -24.30
N ALA A 24 25.95 9.39 -23.80
CA ALA A 24 26.05 10.28 -22.65
C ALA A 24 26.53 9.49 -21.42
N PRO A 25 27.39 10.07 -20.57
CA PRO A 25 27.84 9.41 -19.36
C PRO A 25 26.67 9.18 -18.41
N ALA A 26 26.76 8.11 -17.61
CA ALA A 26 25.76 7.82 -16.59
C ALA A 26 25.62 9.01 -15.63
N ARG A 27 24.39 9.48 -15.44
CA ARG A 27 24.11 10.60 -14.54
C ARG A 27 24.49 10.21 -13.11
N ARG A 28 25.35 11.02 -12.47
CA ARG A 28 25.61 10.88 -11.03
C ARG A 28 24.30 11.10 -10.26
N VAL A 29 23.88 10.07 -9.53
CA VAL A 29 22.66 10.14 -8.72
C VAL A 29 23.02 10.81 -7.39
N GLY A 30 22.30 11.88 -7.05
CA GLY A 30 22.42 12.51 -5.73
C GLY A 30 21.74 11.67 -4.63
N GLN A 31 21.48 12.30 -3.47
CA GLN A 31 20.82 11.64 -2.35
C GLN A 31 19.40 11.13 -2.71
N LYS A 32 19.08 9.92 -2.26
CA LYS A 32 17.75 9.32 -2.44
C LYS A 32 16.73 10.02 -1.53
N LYS A 33 15.71 10.65 -2.13
CA LYS A 33 14.63 11.34 -1.41
C LYS A 33 13.57 10.34 -0.96
N ASN A 34 13.11 10.46 0.29
CA ASN A 34 12.02 9.63 0.83
C ASN A 34 10.65 10.09 0.30
N ALA A 35 9.95 9.23 -0.45
CA ALA A 35 8.65 9.54 -1.04
C ALA A 35 7.53 9.70 -0.01
N LEU A 36 7.56 8.95 1.11
CA LEU A 36 6.50 9.03 2.12
C LEU A 36 6.48 10.40 2.83
N LYS A 37 7.67 11.00 3.00
CA LYS A 37 7.81 12.34 3.58
C LYS A 37 7.70 13.45 2.53
N ASN A 38 8.15 13.21 1.30
CA ASN A 38 8.13 14.20 0.22
C ASN A 38 6.94 14.01 -0.72
N ARG A 39 5.95 14.90 -0.63
CA ARG A 39 4.72 14.86 -1.43
C ARG A 39 4.96 14.87 -2.95
N GLN A 40 5.96 15.61 -3.45
CA GLN A 40 6.24 15.68 -4.88
C GLN A 40 6.86 14.38 -5.40
N MET A 41 7.75 13.76 -4.63
CA MET A 41 8.30 12.44 -4.97
C MET A 41 7.21 11.37 -4.93
N MET A 42 6.31 11.42 -3.94
CA MET A 42 5.15 10.53 -3.90
C MET A 42 4.24 10.73 -5.11
N ALA A 43 4.00 11.97 -5.54
CA ALA A 43 3.16 12.26 -6.70
C ALA A 43 3.76 11.73 -8.01
N LYS A 44 5.09 11.78 -8.16
CA LYS A 44 5.80 11.18 -9.29
C LYS A 44 5.69 9.65 -9.29
N LEU A 45 5.74 9.03 -8.11
CA LEU A 45 5.61 7.57 -7.97
C LEU A 45 4.16 7.10 -8.13
N ASN A 46 3.21 7.85 -7.56
CA ASN A 46 1.78 7.56 -7.58
C ASN A 46 0.97 8.84 -7.85
N PRO A 47 0.39 9.01 -9.06
CA PRO A 47 -0.33 10.22 -9.45
C PRO A 47 -1.62 10.44 -8.62
N GLY A 48 -2.26 9.36 -8.15
CA GLY A 48 -3.47 9.44 -7.32
C GLY A 48 -3.22 9.83 -5.86
N ALA A 49 -1.95 9.84 -5.41
CA ALA A 49 -1.61 10.06 -4.00
C ALA A 49 -2.07 11.44 -3.50
N LEU A 50 -1.94 12.48 -4.32
CA LEU A 50 -2.36 13.84 -3.94
C LEU A 50 -3.87 13.96 -3.83
N HIS A 51 -4.62 13.36 -4.76
CA HIS A 51 -6.07 13.38 -4.73
C HIS A 51 -6.61 12.64 -3.51
N ARG A 52 -6.08 11.44 -3.23
CA ARG A 52 -6.47 10.66 -2.05
C ARG A 52 -6.14 11.37 -0.73
N ALA A 53 -5.01 12.08 -0.67
CA ALA A 53 -4.69 12.90 0.50
C ALA A 53 -5.69 14.04 0.72
N LYS A 54 -6.12 14.72 -0.36
CA LYS A 54 -7.16 15.76 -0.30
C LYS A 54 -8.51 15.20 0.15
N LEU A 55 -8.95 14.08 -0.44
CA LEU A 55 -10.20 13.42 -0.05
C LEU A 55 -10.18 12.99 1.42
N ARG A 56 -9.05 12.46 1.90
CA ARG A 56 -8.90 12.10 3.33
C ARG A 56 -9.02 13.31 4.23
N ALA A 57 -8.40 14.43 3.87
CA ALA A 57 -8.49 15.68 4.64
C ALA A 57 -9.93 16.19 4.69
N GLN A 58 -10.63 16.20 3.55
CA GLN A 58 -12.05 16.57 3.48
C GLN A 58 -12.91 15.66 4.36
N ALA A 59 -12.74 14.33 4.29
CA ALA A 59 -13.49 13.39 5.13
C ALA A 59 -13.22 13.53 6.65
N GLN A 60 -12.14 14.19 7.04
CA GLN A 60 -11.83 14.51 8.45
C GLN A 60 -12.39 15.87 8.86
N GLN A 61 -12.47 16.84 7.95
CA GLN A 61 -12.96 18.18 8.23
C GLN A 61 -14.49 18.19 8.39
N GLU A 62 -14.95 18.69 9.54
CA GLU A 62 -16.36 18.86 9.85
C GLU A 62 -17.04 19.84 8.88
N GLY A 63 -18.31 19.60 8.56
CA GLY A 63 -19.08 20.42 7.62
C GLY A 63 -18.86 20.10 6.13
N THR A 64 -17.92 19.22 5.78
CA THR A 64 -17.77 18.76 4.39
C THR A 64 -18.77 17.65 4.03
N GLN A 65 -19.13 17.56 2.75
CA GLN A 65 -20.00 16.48 2.25
C GLN A 65 -19.37 15.09 2.47
N ALA A 66 -18.05 14.96 2.27
CA ALA A 66 -17.33 13.71 2.48
C ALA A 66 -17.37 13.27 3.96
N HIS A 67 -17.28 14.21 4.90
CA HIS A 67 -17.42 13.91 6.31
C HIS A 67 -18.85 13.48 6.66
N ALA A 68 -19.87 14.17 6.13
CA ALA A 68 -21.26 13.80 6.33
C ALA A 68 -21.56 12.37 5.83
N GLN A 69 -21.08 12.02 4.63
CA GLN A 69 -21.20 10.66 4.08
C GLN A 69 -20.52 9.62 4.96
N LYS A 70 -19.32 9.91 5.45
CA LYS A 70 -18.60 9.02 6.38
C LYS A 70 -19.37 8.80 7.68
N VAL A 71 -19.90 9.86 8.28
CA VAL A 71 -20.69 9.78 9.52
C VAL A 71 -21.99 8.99 9.28
N ALA A 72 -22.66 9.20 8.15
CA ALA A 72 -23.86 8.45 7.77
C ALA A 72 -23.55 6.94 7.65
N ALA A 73 -22.44 6.58 7.00
CA ALA A 73 -22.00 5.19 6.90
C ALA A 73 -21.67 4.56 8.28
N ILE A 74 -21.03 5.33 9.17
CA ILE A 74 -20.74 4.88 10.55
C ILE A 74 -22.04 4.62 11.31
N ARG A 75 -23.02 5.53 11.22
CA ARG A 75 -24.34 5.37 11.85
C ARG A 75 -25.10 4.17 11.30
N ALA A 76 -25.12 4.00 9.97
CA ALA A 76 -25.76 2.85 9.33
C ALA A 76 -25.12 1.52 9.79
N ARG A 77 -23.79 1.47 9.90
CA ARG A 77 -23.07 0.31 10.45
C ARG A 77 -23.42 0.06 11.91
N ALA A 78 -23.56 1.11 12.72
CA ALA A 78 -23.96 0.98 14.12
C ALA A 78 -25.38 0.41 14.26
N GLU A 79 -26.33 0.85 13.43
CA GLU A 79 -27.69 0.29 13.41
C GLU A 79 -27.70 -1.19 12.99
N GLN A 80 -26.88 -1.57 12.01
CA GLN A 80 -26.71 -2.98 11.65
C GLN A 80 -26.09 -3.80 12.79
N ALA A 81 -25.11 -3.25 13.50
CA ALA A 81 -24.47 -3.92 14.63
C ALA A 81 -25.42 -4.16 15.81
N LYS A 82 -26.41 -3.28 16.03
CA LYS A 82 -27.45 -3.50 17.05
C LYS A 82 -28.28 -4.76 16.76
N LYS A 83 -28.53 -5.09 15.49
CA LYS A 83 -29.29 -6.29 15.09
C LYS A 83 -28.55 -7.59 15.45
N SER A 84 -27.22 -7.57 15.45
CA SER A 84 -26.39 -8.72 15.80
C SER A 84 -25.85 -8.69 17.24
N ALA A 85 -26.30 -7.74 18.08
CA ALA A 85 -25.75 -7.53 19.43
C ALA A 85 -25.87 -8.76 20.35
N ASN A 86 -26.91 -9.57 20.18
CA ASN A 86 -27.15 -10.76 21.02
C ASN A 86 -26.50 -12.04 20.46
N VAL A 87 -26.03 -12.02 19.21
CA VAL A 87 -25.45 -13.20 18.54
C VAL A 87 -24.18 -13.68 19.27
N GLY A 88 -23.39 -12.76 19.82
CA GLY A 88 -22.22 -13.15 20.62
C GLY A 88 -22.58 -13.85 21.93
N LYS A 89 -23.69 -13.46 22.56
CA LYS A 89 -24.17 -14.09 23.81
C LYS A 89 -24.77 -15.46 23.54
N THR A 90 -25.50 -15.62 22.44
CA THR A 90 -26.05 -16.93 22.05
C THR A 90 -24.93 -17.87 21.64
N PHE A 91 -23.97 -17.41 20.82
CA PHE A 91 -22.79 -18.19 20.43
C PHE A 91 -21.96 -18.64 21.64
N TYR A 92 -21.70 -17.73 22.60
CA TYR A 92 -20.95 -18.09 23.80
C TYR A 92 -21.69 -19.14 24.64
N LYS A 93 -23.01 -19.00 24.81
CA LYS A 93 -23.84 -19.98 25.53
C LYS A 93 -23.81 -21.36 24.87
N GLU A 94 -23.97 -21.42 23.55
CA GLU A 94 -23.89 -22.66 22.77
C GLU A 94 -22.51 -23.31 22.89
N LEU A 95 -21.45 -22.51 22.84
CA LEU A 95 -20.08 -23.00 22.98
C LEU A 95 -19.82 -23.54 24.39
N THR A 96 -20.30 -22.86 25.44
CA THR A 96 -20.19 -23.37 26.81
C THR A 96 -21.01 -24.64 27.04
N ALA A 97 -22.22 -24.72 26.47
CA ALA A 97 -23.08 -25.90 26.59
C ALA A 97 -22.49 -27.12 25.86
N ALA A 98 -21.86 -26.91 24.69
CA ALA A 98 -21.20 -27.97 23.94
C ALA A 98 -19.91 -28.49 24.61
N TYR A 99 -19.24 -27.66 25.41
CA TYR A 99 -18.02 -28.02 26.12
C TYR A 99 -18.26 -28.42 27.58
N GLN A 100 -19.50 -28.38 28.06
CA GLN A 100 -19.88 -28.89 29.36
C GLN A 100 -19.83 -30.42 29.28
N PRO A 101 -18.77 -31.08 29.75
CA PRO A 101 -18.59 -32.51 29.58
C PRO A 101 -19.23 -33.23 30.77
N SER A 102 -20.06 -34.26 30.53
CA SER A 102 -20.09 -35.54 31.27
C SER A 102 -19.98 -35.56 32.81
N VAL A 103 -20.26 -34.48 33.55
CA VAL A 103 -20.17 -34.49 35.03
C VAL A 103 -21.20 -35.44 35.67
N GLU A 104 -22.23 -35.85 34.93
CA GLU A 104 -23.17 -36.89 35.34
C GLU A 104 -22.73 -38.30 34.95
N SER A 105 -21.80 -38.47 33.99
CA SER A 105 -21.34 -39.80 33.55
C SER A 105 -19.95 -40.19 34.06
N GLU A 106 -19.30 -39.34 34.87
CA GLU A 106 -18.09 -39.70 35.63
C GLU A 106 -18.39 -39.92 37.13
N SER A 107 -19.57 -39.52 37.62
CA SER A 107 -20.00 -39.79 39.01
C SER A 107 -20.85 -41.07 39.18
N GLU A 108 -21.25 -41.73 38.09
CA GLU A 108 -21.95 -43.03 38.11
C GLU A 108 -20.99 -44.24 38.03
N ASP A 109 -19.70 -44.02 37.79
CA ASP A 109 -18.68 -45.07 37.70
C ASP A 109 -17.88 -45.28 39.02
N GLU A 110 -18.27 -44.63 40.13
CA GLU A 110 -17.62 -44.73 41.45
C GLU A 110 -18.45 -45.36 42.59
N GLU A 111 -19.58 -46.05 42.32
CA GLU A 111 -20.32 -46.86 43.33
C GLU A 111 -20.28 -48.38 43.08
#